data_AF-A0A1Y1X0M2-F1
#
_entry.id   AF-A0A1Y1X0M2-F1
#
_cell.length_a   1.000
_cell.length_b   1.000
_cell.length_c   1.000
_cell.angle_alpha   90.00
_cell.angle_beta   90.00
_cell.angle_gamma   90.00
#
_symmetry.space_group_name_H-M   'P 1'
#
loop_
_entity.id
_entity.type
_entity.pdbx_description
1 polymer ?
#
loop_
_entity_poly.entity_id
_entity_poly.type
_entity_poly.pdbx_seq_one_letter_code
_entity_poly.pdbx_strand_id
1 'polypeptide(L)'
;MDEIKEIIIKFIKSNNTIELENYITKKNIELKILNNENFDIMNYAHSLKKEGKISHDMLKSVSNHIDRIRNIVVNIIKKNDLNKLKRYVIENDIEFKNLNYSHLDIINYILYKFKNGKVSDELKDYVVFNYDKKRSKVMNLIIKDNIPELKNYLRYEKIELKSLNDNYFDIIKYCLSRKLKVSVRMRNFVISHFDQKRSNIVEYIRLNDTKKLNKYIRENEIELNMINDNYFNLLTYCHDERHHISSQMKEFVIQNYYNHRRKVITMIKYPIFLKLDILQIIERKNLDELKRYKHKNIDEFKEINDDYFDIMKYCYNEDHQVPNNIKNYITLHFTEKRNSIIKQIQKNNIGSLIKYLVNNYFVYNDRFYFDDLDDEYFKIIDYCKSDNHISTKMVDYIINHYNKNRSCIIESIRNKNKKKLKNYIDEYKIEIKSINDDYFNIFNYCRKEISNKDLYSEMKIIMLKNYDKLHQSVITLLEDDLMGREKSKNYLNEQNLEYKDLNDQYFNIID
;
A
#
# COMPACT_ATOMS: atom_id res chain seq x y z
N MET A 1 21.45 6.04 -55.91
CA MET A 1 21.24 4.61 -55.58
C MET A 1 20.79 3.84 -56.83
N ASP A 2 19.97 4.46 -57.68
CA ASP A 2 19.50 3.87 -58.94
C ASP A 2 20.62 3.52 -59.93
N GLU A 3 21.64 4.37 -60.07
CA GLU A 3 22.80 4.10 -60.94
C GLU A 3 23.55 2.81 -60.53
N ILE A 4 23.77 2.59 -59.22
CA ILE A 4 24.39 1.37 -58.69
C ILE A 4 23.52 0.16 -59.00
N LYS A 5 22.21 0.30 -58.80
CA LYS A 5 21.23 -0.76 -59.05
C LYS A 5 21.20 -1.16 -60.52
N GLU A 6 21.20 -0.20 -61.43
CA GLU A 6 21.22 -0.44 -62.88
C GLU A 6 22.49 -1.16 -63.32
N ILE A 7 23.66 -0.73 -62.83
CA ILE A 7 24.94 -1.36 -63.14
C ILE A 7 24.98 -2.82 -62.66
N ILE A 8 24.56 -3.07 -61.42
CA ILE A 8 24.52 -4.43 -60.86
C ILE A 8 23.52 -5.30 -61.62
N ILE A 9 22.32 -4.80 -61.91
CA ILE A 9 21.32 -5.52 -62.70
C ILE A 9 21.86 -5.82 -64.10
N LYS A 10 22.61 -4.90 -64.72
CA LYS A 10 23.24 -5.10 -66.03
C LYS A 10 24.24 -6.26 -65.97
N PHE A 11 25.13 -6.31 -64.97
CA PHE A 11 26.08 -7.43 -64.82
C PHE A 11 25.39 -8.77 -64.56
N ILE A 12 24.32 -8.77 -63.76
CA ILE A 12 23.52 -9.99 -63.53
C ILE A 12 22.86 -10.44 -64.84
N LYS A 13 22.20 -9.52 -65.58
CA LYS A 13 21.54 -9.84 -66.86
C LYS A 13 22.50 -10.35 -67.93
N SER A 14 23.71 -9.78 -67.99
CA SER A 14 24.75 -10.24 -68.93
C SER A 14 25.46 -11.52 -68.45
N ASN A 15 25.09 -12.05 -67.29
CA ASN A 15 25.68 -13.22 -66.68
C ASN A 15 27.21 -13.09 -66.47
N ASN A 16 27.72 -11.85 -66.31
CA ASN A 16 29.14 -11.57 -66.15
C ASN A 16 29.56 -11.56 -64.67
N THR A 17 29.87 -12.74 -64.13
CA THR A 17 30.16 -12.92 -62.70
C THR A 17 31.42 -12.18 -62.27
N ILE A 18 32.43 -12.13 -63.13
CA ILE A 18 33.72 -11.49 -62.84
C ILE A 18 33.54 -9.98 -62.68
N GLU A 19 32.83 -9.32 -63.60
CA GLU A 19 32.57 -7.88 -63.51
C GLU A 19 31.70 -7.53 -62.30
N LEU A 20 30.68 -8.34 -62.00
CA LEU A 20 29.85 -8.17 -60.82
C LEU A 20 30.70 -8.20 -59.54
N GLU A 21 31.52 -9.23 -59.37
CA GLU A 21 32.37 -9.40 -58.18
C GLU A 21 33.42 -8.29 -58.06
N ASN A 22 34.06 -7.92 -59.16
CA ASN A 22 35.02 -6.82 -59.20
C ASN A 22 34.37 -5.49 -58.80
N TYR A 23 33.18 -5.21 -59.33
CA TYR A 23 32.46 -3.98 -59.04
C TYR A 23 32.02 -3.91 -57.58
N ILE A 24 31.40 -4.98 -57.08
CA ILE A 24 30.94 -5.11 -55.69
C ILE A 24 32.12 -4.92 -54.73
N THR A 25 33.24 -5.60 -55.00
CA THR A 25 34.45 -5.53 -54.16
C THR A 25 35.06 -4.14 -54.18
N LYS A 26 35.24 -3.56 -55.38
CA LYS A 26 35.84 -2.22 -55.55
C LYS A 26 35.02 -1.12 -54.87
N LYS A 27 33.69 -1.24 -54.90
CA LYS A 27 32.77 -0.26 -54.29
C LYS A 27 32.36 -0.61 -52.86
N ASN A 28 32.79 -1.76 -52.34
CA ASN A 28 32.42 -2.30 -51.04
C ASN A 28 30.89 -2.34 -50.81
N ILE A 29 30.16 -2.90 -51.77
CA ILE A 29 28.69 -2.95 -51.76
C ILE A 29 28.21 -4.27 -51.14
N GLU A 30 27.13 -4.25 -50.36
CA GLU A 30 26.32 -5.45 -50.06
C GLU A 30 25.06 -5.42 -50.90
N LEU A 31 24.74 -6.48 -51.66
CA LEU A 31 23.64 -6.42 -52.62
C LEU A 31 22.27 -6.21 -51.97
N LYS A 32 22.13 -6.46 -50.65
CA LYS A 32 20.90 -6.17 -49.91
C LYS A 32 20.48 -4.69 -49.93
N ILE A 33 21.42 -3.76 -50.19
CA ILE A 33 21.06 -2.33 -50.31
C ILE A 33 20.15 -2.05 -51.52
N LEU A 34 20.07 -2.98 -52.47
CA LEU A 34 19.23 -2.85 -53.66
C LEU A 34 17.78 -3.24 -53.37
N ASN A 35 17.53 -3.92 -52.26
CA ASN A 35 16.19 -4.39 -51.90
C ASN A 35 15.31 -3.23 -51.43
N ASN A 36 14.08 -3.18 -51.92
CA ASN A 36 13.02 -2.28 -51.50
C ASN A 36 11.65 -2.96 -51.65
N GLU A 37 10.57 -2.25 -51.32
CA GLU A 37 9.20 -2.80 -51.37
C GLU A 37 8.81 -3.39 -52.74
N ASN A 38 9.40 -2.88 -53.83
CA ASN A 38 9.08 -3.26 -55.20
C ASN A 38 10.16 -4.12 -55.87
N PHE A 39 11.26 -4.43 -55.18
CA PHE A 39 12.39 -5.14 -55.77
C PHE A 39 13.19 -5.92 -54.73
N ASP A 40 13.38 -7.21 -54.97
CA ASP A 40 14.29 -8.05 -54.20
C ASP A 40 15.30 -8.71 -55.16
N ILE A 41 16.59 -8.48 -54.89
CA ILE A 41 17.68 -8.92 -55.76
C ILE A 41 17.81 -10.44 -55.82
N MET A 42 17.42 -11.17 -54.76
CA MET A 42 17.41 -12.64 -54.79
C MET A 42 16.27 -13.17 -55.63
N ASN A 43 15.05 -12.67 -55.41
CA ASN A 43 13.88 -13.07 -56.20
C ASN A 43 14.12 -12.79 -57.68
N TYR A 44 14.73 -11.64 -57.99
CA TYR A 44 15.15 -11.28 -59.33
C TYR A 44 16.20 -12.23 -59.91
N ALA A 45 17.27 -12.55 -59.17
CA ALA A 45 18.27 -13.51 -59.64
C ALA A 45 17.69 -14.92 -59.82
N HIS A 46 16.80 -15.35 -58.93
CA HIS A 46 16.11 -16.64 -59.03
C HIS A 46 15.18 -16.72 -60.24
N SER A 47 14.43 -15.65 -60.55
CA SER A 47 13.57 -15.63 -61.75
C SER A 47 14.40 -15.74 -63.02
N LEU A 48 15.49 -14.97 -63.14
CA LEU A 48 16.43 -15.08 -64.26
C LEU A 48 17.07 -16.47 -64.35
N LYS A 49 17.37 -17.10 -63.21
CA LYS A 49 17.91 -18.46 -63.20
C LYS A 49 16.90 -19.48 -63.69
N LYS A 50 15.63 -19.36 -63.29
CA LYS A 50 14.52 -20.21 -63.73
C LYS A 50 14.28 -20.09 -65.24
N GLU A 51 14.47 -18.89 -65.79
CA GLU A 51 14.40 -18.61 -67.23
C GLU A 51 15.64 -19.04 -68.01
N GLY A 52 16.67 -19.60 -67.34
CA GLY A 52 17.92 -20.00 -67.98
C GLY A 52 18.83 -18.83 -68.40
N LYS A 53 18.50 -17.59 -68.02
CA LYS A 53 19.23 -16.37 -68.42
C LYS A 53 20.55 -16.17 -67.69
N ILE A 54 20.71 -16.77 -66.51
CA ILE A 54 21.95 -16.71 -65.73
C ILE A 54 22.45 -18.11 -65.33
N SER A 55 23.77 -18.23 -65.15
CA SER A 55 24.41 -19.44 -64.69
C SER A 55 24.11 -19.71 -63.22
N HIS A 56 24.40 -20.93 -62.77
CA HIS A 56 24.34 -21.24 -61.34
C HIS A 56 25.39 -20.44 -60.56
N ASP A 57 26.57 -20.21 -61.16
CA ASP A 57 27.65 -19.43 -60.56
C ASP A 57 27.27 -17.97 -60.35
N MET A 58 26.54 -17.36 -61.29
CA MET A 58 26.01 -16.00 -61.11
C MET A 58 25.01 -15.93 -59.95
N LEU A 59 24.04 -16.85 -59.89
CA LEU A 59 23.10 -16.90 -58.76
C LEU A 59 23.84 -17.09 -57.42
N LYS A 60 24.84 -17.96 -57.39
CA LYS A 60 25.71 -18.19 -56.22
C LYS A 60 26.49 -16.93 -55.86
N SER A 61 27.01 -16.20 -56.84
CA SER A 61 27.74 -14.94 -56.63
C SER A 61 26.82 -13.86 -56.06
N VAL A 62 25.61 -13.68 -56.60
CA VAL A 62 24.58 -12.78 -56.04
C VAL A 62 24.26 -13.17 -54.60
N SER A 63 24.01 -14.46 -54.34
CA SER A 63 23.74 -14.98 -52.99
C SER A 63 24.90 -14.78 -52.02
N ASN A 64 26.15 -14.84 -52.49
CA ASN A 64 27.33 -14.66 -51.66
C ASN A 64 27.55 -13.19 -51.28
N HIS A 65 27.17 -12.27 -52.15
CA HIS A 65 27.38 -10.84 -51.98
C HIS A 65 26.15 -10.09 -51.42
N ILE A 66 25.01 -10.76 -51.25
CA ILE A 66 23.83 -10.14 -50.64
C ILE A 66 24.06 -9.75 -49.18
N ASP A 67 24.67 -10.64 -48.42
CA ASP A 67 25.03 -10.42 -47.02
C ASP A 67 26.43 -10.99 -46.79
N ARG A 68 27.42 -10.23 -47.28
CA ARG A 68 28.83 -10.64 -47.30
C ARG A 68 29.32 -10.98 -45.90
N ILE A 69 29.00 -10.15 -44.90
CA ILE A 69 29.38 -10.38 -43.50
C ILE A 69 28.83 -11.72 -43.00
N ARG A 70 27.52 -11.96 -43.16
CA ARG A 70 26.90 -13.22 -42.75
C ARG A 70 27.54 -14.43 -43.40
N ASN A 71 27.78 -14.39 -44.71
CA ASN A 71 28.37 -15.50 -45.44
C ASN A 71 29.80 -15.80 -44.97
N ILE A 72 30.60 -14.77 -44.70
CA ILE A 72 31.95 -14.94 -44.14
C ILE A 72 31.87 -15.60 -42.77
N VAL A 73 31.02 -15.11 -41.86
CA VAL A 73 30.86 -15.67 -40.52
C VAL A 73 30.42 -17.14 -40.59
N VAL A 74 29.38 -17.45 -41.38
CA VAL A 74 28.89 -18.82 -41.56
C VAL A 74 29.97 -19.75 -42.14
N ASN A 75 30.80 -19.26 -43.06
CA ASN A 75 31.90 -20.05 -43.62
C ASN A 75 33.02 -20.29 -42.61
N ILE A 76 33.35 -19.32 -41.76
CA ILE A 76 34.31 -19.52 -40.66
C ILE A 76 33.76 -20.57 -39.67
N ILE A 77 32.47 -20.47 -39.31
CA ILE A 77 31.79 -21.46 -38.46
C ILE A 77 31.84 -22.87 -39.07
N LYS A 78 31.55 -23.01 -40.38
CA LYS A 78 31.62 -24.31 -41.09
C LYS A 78 33.00 -24.95 -41.03
N LYS A 79 34.06 -24.13 -41.03
CA LYS A 79 35.46 -24.57 -40.91
C LYS A 79 35.88 -24.85 -39.47
N ASN A 80 35.01 -24.60 -38.50
CA ASN A 80 35.26 -24.77 -37.07
C ASN A 80 36.48 -23.97 -36.56
N ASP A 81 36.72 -22.78 -37.13
CA ASP A 81 37.90 -21.95 -36.84
C ASP A 81 37.54 -20.82 -35.86
N LEU A 82 37.62 -21.13 -34.55
CA LEU A 82 37.26 -20.21 -33.48
C LEU A 82 38.15 -18.95 -33.44
N ASN A 83 39.44 -19.08 -33.68
CA ASN A 83 40.38 -17.96 -33.61
C ASN A 83 40.11 -16.95 -34.72
N LYS A 84 39.88 -17.44 -35.95
CA LYS A 84 39.49 -16.58 -37.06
C LYS A 84 38.13 -15.94 -36.83
N LEU A 85 37.18 -16.66 -36.23
CA LEU A 85 35.87 -16.12 -35.89
C LEU A 85 35.98 -14.97 -34.90
N LYS A 86 36.71 -15.17 -33.80
CA LYS A 86 36.95 -14.14 -32.76
C LYS A 86 37.52 -12.87 -33.36
N ARG A 87 38.61 -13.00 -34.13
CA ARG A 87 39.28 -11.87 -34.78
C ARG A 87 38.32 -11.13 -35.71
N TYR A 88 37.61 -11.85 -36.58
CA TYR A 88 36.71 -11.26 -37.56
C TYR A 88 35.53 -10.53 -36.90
N VAL A 89 34.94 -11.12 -35.85
CA VAL A 89 33.84 -10.50 -35.08
C VAL A 89 34.29 -9.21 -34.40
N ILE A 90 35.49 -9.18 -33.83
CA ILE A 90 36.04 -7.97 -33.18
C ILE A 90 36.36 -6.89 -34.22
N GLU A 91 37.07 -7.22 -35.30
CA GLU A 91 37.48 -6.27 -36.34
C GLU A 91 36.29 -5.60 -37.05
N ASN A 92 35.14 -6.27 -37.10
CA ASN A 92 33.96 -5.80 -37.81
C ASN A 92 32.78 -5.45 -36.88
N ASP A 93 33.00 -5.40 -35.56
CA ASP A 93 31.98 -5.09 -34.53
C ASP A 93 30.65 -5.86 -34.71
N ILE A 94 30.75 -7.17 -34.92
CA ILE A 94 29.59 -8.01 -35.28
C ILE A 94 28.83 -8.45 -34.03
N GLU A 95 27.52 -8.23 -34.01
CA GLU A 95 26.58 -8.94 -33.12
C GLU A 95 25.96 -10.13 -33.86
N PHE A 96 26.08 -11.35 -33.32
CA PHE A 96 25.56 -12.54 -34.00
C PHE A 96 24.05 -12.46 -34.25
N LYS A 97 23.27 -11.79 -33.39
CA LYS A 97 21.83 -11.55 -33.63
C LYS A 97 21.54 -10.86 -34.97
N ASN A 98 22.45 -10.00 -35.45
CA ASN A 98 22.29 -9.27 -36.71
C ASN A 98 22.51 -10.18 -37.93
N LEU A 99 23.00 -11.40 -37.72
CA LEU A 99 23.15 -12.40 -38.76
C LEU A 99 21.84 -13.17 -39.00
N ASN A 100 20.84 -13.04 -38.12
CA ASN A 100 19.54 -13.68 -38.30
C ASN A 100 18.76 -13.05 -39.47
N TYR A 101 18.00 -13.88 -40.19
CA TYR A 101 17.03 -13.46 -41.20
C TYR A 101 15.95 -14.55 -41.38
N SER A 102 15.02 -14.35 -42.32
CA SER A 102 13.86 -15.24 -42.54
C SER A 102 14.20 -16.74 -42.65
N HIS A 103 15.39 -17.11 -43.13
CA HIS A 103 15.79 -18.50 -43.33
C HIS A 103 17.04 -18.91 -42.53
N LEU A 104 17.54 -18.06 -41.62
CA LEU A 104 18.65 -18.41 -40.73
C LEU A 104 18.43 -17.81 -39.35
N ASP A 105 18.38 -18.68 -38.37
CA ASP A 105 18.67 -18.36 -36.98
C ASP A 105 20.08 -18.89 -36.68
N ILE A 106 21.01 -17.99 -36.37
CA ILE A 106 22.42 -18.32 -36.17
C ILE A 106 22.64 -19.25 -34.97
N ILE A 107 21.78 -19.16 -33.94
CA ILE A 107 21.85 -20.00 -32.75
C ILE A 107 21.35 -21.40 -33.10
N ASN A 108 20.22 -21.53 -33.77
CA ASN A 108 19.75 -22.82 -34.25
C ASN A 108 20.74 -23.47 -35.21
N TYR A 109 21.33 -22.66 -36.11
CA TYR A 109 22.36 -23.12 -37.01
C TYR A 109 23.58 -23.67 -36.25
N ILE A 110 24.09 -22.96 -35.25
CA ILE A 110 25.26 -23.41 -34.50
C ILE A 110 24.96 -24.66 -33.67
N LEU A 111 23.78 -24.72 -33.05
CA LEU A 111 23.33 -25.88 -32.28
C LEU A 111 23.16 -27.11 -33.17
N TYR A 112 22.61 -26.96 -34.37
CA TYR A 112 22.51 -28.05 -35.35
C TYR A 112 23.89 -28.56 -35.77
N LYS A 113 24.83 -27.65 -36.08
CA LYS A 113 26.20 -28.05 -36.45
C LYS A 113 26.93 -28.74 -35.30
N PHE A 114 26.74 -28.27 -34.07
CA PHE A 114 27.30 -28.87 -32.88
C PHE A 114 26.75 -30.28 -32.63
N LYS A 115 25.42 -30.48 -32.68
CA LYS A 115 24.78 -31.81 -32.52
C LYS A 115 25.29 -32.85 -33.52
N ASN A 116 25.70 -32.40 -34.71
CA ASN A 116 26.27 -33.25 -35.76
C ASN A 116 27.80 -33.39 -35.68
N GLY A 117 28.44 -32.94 -34.60
CA GLY A 117 29.90 -33.02 -34.41
C GLY A 117 30.72 -32.15 -35.38
N LYS A 118 30.09 -31.22 -36.11
CA LYS A 118 30.76 -30.37 -37.12
C LYS A 118 31.39 -29.11 -36.53
N VAL A 119 31.02 -28.76 -35.30
CA VAL A 119 31.46 -27.57 -34.59
C VAL A 119 31.85 -27.97 -33.17
N SER A 120 32.94 -27.40 -32.65
CA SER A 120 33.38 -27.63 -31.27
C SER A 120 32.46 -26.96 -30.25
N ASP A 121 32.46 -27.49 -29.03
CA ASP A 121 31.76 -26.88 -27.91
C ASP A 121 32.17 -25.42 -27.68
N GLU A 122 33.47 -25.12 -27.78
CA GLU A 122 34.01 -23.77 -27.56
C GLU A 122 33.49 -22.75 -28.58
N LEU A 123 33.37 -23.16 -29.85
CA LEU A 123 32.87 -22.28 -30.89
C LEU A 123 31.36 -22.06 -30.73
N LYS A 124 30.61 -23.12 -30.40
CA LYS A 124 29.18 -23.01 -30.06
C LYS A 124 28.97 -22.05 -28.89
N ASP A 125 29.70 -22.24 -27.79
CA ASP A 125 29.61 -21.40 -26.60
C ASP A 125 30.02 -19.95 -26.91
N TYR A 126 31.06 -19.73 -27.72
CA TYR A 126 31.45 -18.39 -28.15
C TYR A 126 30.32 -17.65 -28.90
N VAL A 127 29.66 -18.31 -29.86
CA VAL A 127 28.53 -17.72 -30.61
C VAL A 127 27.36 -17.40 -29.68
N VAL A 128 27.02 -18.31 -28.77
CA VAL A 128 25.90 -18.13 -27.81
C VAL A 128 26.19 -16.98 -26.83
N PHE A 129 27.42 -16.86 -26.31
CA PHE A 129 27.81 -15.80 -25.37
C PHE A 129 27.85 -14.43 -26.01
N ASN A 130 28.28 -14.37 -27.27
CA ASN A 130 28.43 -13.11 -28.00
C ASN A 130 27.23 -12.80 -28.87
N TYR A 131 26.08 -13.41 -28.59
CA TYR A 131 24.86 -13.24 -29.37
C TYR A 131 24.49 -11.76 -29.58
N ASP A 132 24.61 -10.98 -28.52
CA ASP A 132 24.49 -9.53 -28.51
C ASP A 132 25.56 -8.88 -27.61
N LYS A 133 25.72 -7.55 -27.74
CA LYS A 133 26.70 -6.78 -26.97
C LYS A 133 26.48 -6.84 -25.45
N LYS A 134 25.22 -6.82 -24.99
CA LYS A 134 24.89 -6.81 -23.56
C LYS A 134 25.26 -8.14 -22.91
N ARG A 135 24.83 -9.27 -23.49
CA ARG A 135 25.18 -10.61 -23.04
C ARG A 135 26.69 -10.83 -23.09
N SER A 136 27.35 -10.44 -24.18
CA SER A 136 28.82 -10.55 -24.32
C SER A 136 29.54 -9.83 -23.17
N LYS A 137 29.18 -8.57 -22.91
CA LYS A 137 29.81 -7.79 -21.84
C LYS A 137 29.58 -8.41 -20.47
N VAL A 138 28.36 -8.83 -20.14
CA VAL A 138 28.06 -9.50 -18.86
C VAL A 138 28.87 -10.79 -18.71
N MET A 139 28.90 -11.64 -19.74
CA MET A 139 29.65 -12.91 -19.69
C MET A 139 31.15 -12.68 -19.54
N ASN A 140 31.71 -11.68 -20.21
CA ASN A 140 33.12 -11.33 -20.06
C ASN A 140 33.46 -10.90 -18.63
N LEU A 141 32.58 -10.15 -17.95
CA LEU A 141 32.77 -9.74 -16.55
C LEU A 141 32.65 -10.92 -15.58
N ILE A 142 31.73 -11.85 -15.85
CA ILE A 142 31.58 -13.10 -15.09
C ILE A 142 32.85 -13.96 -15.19
N ILE A 143 33.35 -14.18 -16.41
CA ILE A 143 34.55 -15.00 -16.66
C ILE A 143 35.81 -14.36 -16.04
N LYS A 144 35.90 -13.03 -16.04
CA LYS A 144 36.99 -12.29 -15.39
C LYS A 144 36.89 -12.23 -13.85
N ASP A 145 35.83 -12.80 -13.27
CA ASP A 145 35.57 -12.78 -11.82
C ASP A 145 35.49 -11.35 -11.22
N ASN A 146 35.09 -10.35 -12.02
CA ASN A 146 35.05 -8.94 -11.60
C ASN A 146 33.64 -8.51 -11.12
N ILE A 147 33.28 -8.92 -9.90
CA ILE A 147 31.96 -8.59 -9.30
C ILE A 147 31.70 -7.08 -9.20
N PRO A 148 32.65 -6.22 -8.75
CA PRO A 148 32.40 -4.78 -8.66
C PRO A 148 32.05 -4.15 -10.01
N GLU A 149 32.80 -4.46 -11.08
CA GLU A 149 32.51 -3.94 -12.42
C GLU A 149 31.19 -4.49 -12.97
N LEU A 150 30.91 -5.79 -12.76
CA LEU A 150 29.64 -6.40 -13.14
C LEU A 150 28.46 -5.70 -12.46
N LYS A 151 28.53 -5.51 -11.14
CA LYS A 151 27.47 -4.84 -10.37
C LYS A 151 27.23 -3.40 -10.87
N ASN A 152 28.29 -2.66 -11.14
CA ASN A 152 28.19 -1.29 -11.66
C ASN A 152 27.56 -1.27 -13.07
N TYR A 153 27.98 -2.19 -13.94
CA TYR A 153 27.45 -2.31 -15.29
C TYR A 153 25.95 -2.65 -15.29
N LEU A 154 25.54 -3.66 -14.50
CA LEU A 154 24.13 -4.03 -14.37
C LEU A 154 23.25 -2.87 -13.88
N ARG A 155 23.75 -2.10 -12.90
CA ARG A 155 23.02 -0.93 -12.36
C ARG A 155 22.93 0.21 -13.37
N TYR A 156 24.04 0.54 -14.04
CA TYR A 156 24.10 1.66 -15.00
C TYR A 156 23.20 1.40 -16.22
N GLU A 157 23.29 0.19 -16.78
CA GLU A 157 22.51 -0.23 -17.95
C GLU A 157 21.09 -0.72 -17.60
N LYS A 158 20.75 -0.80 -16.30
CA LYS A 158 19.49 -1.34 -15.79
C LYS A 158 19.20 -2.76 -16.34
N ILE A 159 20.21 -3.62 -16.29
CA ILE A 159 20.12 -5.01 -16.75
C ILE A 159 19.80 -5.93 -15.58
N GLU A 160 18.77 -6.76 -15.73
CA GLU A 160 18.54 -7.92 -14.87
C GLU A 160 19.23 -9.15 -15.46
N LEU A 161 19.95 -9.94 -14.67
CA LEU A 161 20.64 -11.13 -15.20
C LEU A 161 19.66 -12.13 -15.84
N LYS A 162 18.45 -12.26 -15.28
CA LYS A 162 17.35 -13.06 -15.83
C LYS A 162 16.95 -12.62 -17.24
N SER A 163 17.05 -11.34 -17.58
CA SER A 163 16.65 -10.85 -18.91
C SER A 163 17.61 -11.29 -20.01
N LEU A 164 18.79 -11.83 -19.66
CA LEU A 164 19.73 -12.38 -20.62
C LEU A 164 19.34 -13.79 -21.06
N ASN A 165 18.50 -14.49 -20.28
CA ASN A 165 18.08 -15.84 -20.58
C ASN A 165 17.14 -15.88 -21.80
N ASP A 166 17.28 -16.91 -22.61
CA ASP A 166 16.40 -17.24 -23.73
C ASP A 166 16.26 -18.78 -23.86
N ASN A 167 15.65 -19.26 -24.94
CA ASN A 167 15.45 -20.69 -25.18
C ASN A 167 16.75 -21.50 -25.31
N TYR A 168 17.89 -20.84 -25.53
CA TYR A 168 19.18 -21.44 -25.82
C TYR A 168 20.24 -21.08 -24.76
N PHE A 169 19.97 -20.09 -23.92
CA PHE A 169 20.90 -19.56 -22.93
C PHE A 169 20.24 -19.38 -21.56
N ASP A 170 20.83 -19.99 -20.54
CA ASP A 170 20.47 -19.81 -19.13
C ASP A 170 21.74 -19.49 -18.35
N ILE A 171 21.84 -18.24 -17.87
CA ILE A 171 23.04 -17.71 -17.23
C ILE A 171 23.43 -18.48 -15.97
N ILE A 172 22.45 -18.98 -15.19
CA ILE A 172 22.72 -19.75 -13.97
C ILE A 172 23.28 -21.11 -14.37
N LYS A 173 22.63 -21.83 -15.29
CA LYS A 173 23.12 -23.14 -15.76
C LYS A 173 24.52 -23.04 -16.36
N TYR A 174 24.77 -21.97 -17.11
CA TYR A 174 26.10 -21.69 -17.65
C TYR A 174 27.13 -21.45 -16.56
N CYS A 175 26.85 -20.60 -15.56
CA CYS A 175 27.78 -20.35 -14.46
C CYS A 175 28.06 -21.62 -13.63
N LEU A 176 27.07 -22.51 -13.48
CA LEU A 176 27.20 -23.79 -12.79
C LEU A 176 27.95 -24.86 -13.61
N SER A 177 28.09 -24.67 -14.92
CA SER A 177 28.84 -25.58 -15.78
C SER A 177 30.31 -25.66 -15.35
N ARG A 178 30.83 -26.89 -15.25
CA ARG A 178 32.24 -27.15 -14.95
C ARG A 178 33.20 -26.60 -16.03
N LYS A 179 32.70 -26.36 -17.26
CA LYS A 179 33.51 -25.94 -18.41
C LYS A 179 34.06 -24.52 -18.28
N LEU A 180 33.27 -23.58 -17.75
CA LEU A 180 33.60 -22.15 -17.79
C LEU A 180 34.55 -21.66 -16.68
N LYS A 181 34.97 -22.55 -15.76
CA LYS A 181 35.83 -22.22 -14.61
C LYS A 181 35.39 -20.95 -13.84
N VAL A 182 34.08 -20.66 -13.78
CA VAL A 182 33.54 -19.53 -13.00
C VAL A 182 33.75 -19.81 -11.51
N SER A 183 34.27 -18.81 -10.79
CA SER A 183 34.54 -18.91 -9.35
C SER A 183 33.26 -19.17 -8.56
N VAL A 184 33.37 -19.83 -7.40
CA VAL A 184 32.22 -20.04 -6.49
C VAL A 184 31.62 -18.69 -6.06
N ARG A 185 32.47 -17.68 -5.85
CA ARG A 185 32.06 -16.34 -5.46
C ARG A 185 31.20 -15.68 -6.54
N MET A 186 31.60 -15.73 -7.80
CA MET A 186 30.84 -15.20 -8.93
C MET A 186 29.55 -15.98 -9.16
N ARG A 187 29.57 -17.32 -9.05
CA ARG A 187 28.34 -18.14 -9.11
C ARG A 187 27.32 -17.70 -8.08
N ASN A 188 27.75 -17.56 -6.82
CA ASN A 188 26.88 -17.12 -5.73
C ASN A 188 26.35 -15.70 -5.99
N PHE A 189 27.16 -14.80 -6.55
CA PHE A 189 26.72 -13.46 -6.95
C PHE A 189 25.61 -13.53 -8.02
N VAL A 190 25.85 -14.24 -9.13
CA VAL A 190 24.87 -14.39 -10.23
C VAL A 190 23.55 -14.98 -9.72
N ILE A 191 23.61 -16.02 -8.88
CA ILE A 191 22.42 -16.69 -8.32
C ILE A 191 21.64 -15.75 -7.39
N SER A 192 22.34 -15.03 -6.50
CA SER A 192 21.74 -14.12 -5.52
C SER A 192 21.27 -12.79 -6.12
N HIS A 193 21.71 -12.43 -7.33
CA HIS A 193 21.36 -11.18 -8.02
C HIS A 193 20.64 -11.45 -9.36
N PHE A 194 20.01 -12.61 -9.48
CA PHE A 194 19.43 -13.09 -10.74
C PHE A 194 18.35 -12.15 -11.30
N ASP A 195 17.48 -11.63 -10.44
CA ASP A 195 16.49 -10.60 -10.77
C ASP A 195 16.60 -9.40 -9.82
N GLN A 196 15.95 -8.30 -10.18
CA GLN A 196 16.04 -7.04 -9.43
C GLN A 196 15.49 -7.17 -8.01
N LYS A 197 14.38 -7.89 -7.83
CA LYS A 197 13.73 -8.07 -6.52
C LYS A 197 14.66 -8.82 -5.56
N ARG A 198 15.21 -9.94 -6.01
CA ARG A 198 16.19 -10.76 -5.26
C ARG A 198 17.45 -9.96 -4.96
N SER A 199 18.00 -9.28 -5.97
CA SER A 199 19.19 -8.43 -5.83
C SER A 199 19.01 -7.38 -4.73
N ASN A 200 17.88 -6.66 -4.72
CA ASN A 200 17.61 -5.63 -3.73
C ASN A 200 17.55 -6.20 -2.30
N ILE A 201 16.82 -7.31 -2.12
CA ILE A 201 16.69 -7.98 -0.81
C ILE A 201 18.06 -8.44 -0.31
N VAL A 202 18.83 -9.11 -1.16
CA VAL A 202 20.17 -9.59 -0.83
C VAL A 202 21.09 -8.44 -0.44
N GLU A 203 21.04 -7.32 -1.14
CA GLU A 203 21.86 -6.15 -0.83
C GLU A 203 21.49 -5.53 0.51
N TYR A 204 20.20 -5.38 0.84
CA TYR A 204 19.80 -4.89 2.17
C TYR A 204 20.21 -5.84 3.30
N ILE A 205 20.14 -7.15 3.06
CA ILE A 205 20.58 -8.18 4.02
C ILE A 205 22.09 -8.08 4.25
N ARG A 206 22.89 -7.98 3.18
CA ARG A 206 24.35 -7.85 3.27
C ARG A 206 24.78 -6.59 4.00
N LEU A 207 24.03 -5.50 3.84
CA LEU A 207 24.27 -4.24 4.55
C LEU A 207 23.74 -4.25 6.00
N ASN A 208 23.11 -5.34 6.46
CA ASN A 208 22.44 -5.44 7.76
C ASN A 208 21.41 -4.30 8.02
N ASP A 209 20.79 -3.77 6.97
CA ASP A 209 19.84 -2.64 7.05
C ASP A 209 18.40 -3.14 7.13
N THR A 210 17.99 -3.59 8.32
CA THR A 210 16.63 -4.11 8.58
C THR A 210 15.54 -3.08 8.30
N LYS A 211 15.84 -1.78 8.48
CA LYS A 211 14.89 -0.69 8.23
C LYS A 211 14.58 -0.56 6.74
N LYS A 212 15.61 -0.48 5.89
CA LYS A 212 15.42 -0.42 4.43
C LYS A 212 14.80 -1.70 3.88
N LEU A 213 15.21 -2.86 4.39
CA LEU A 213 14.60 -4.14 3.98
C LEU A 213 13.10 -4.18 4.33
N ASN A 214 12.72 -3.83 5.57
CA ASN A 214 11.32 -3.80 5.98
C ASN A 214 10.50 -2.80 5.15
N LYS A 215 11.05 -1.61 4.89
CA LYS A 215 10.41 -0.61 4.03
C LYS A 215 10.17 -1.17 2.62
N TYR A 216 11.21 -1.74 2.01
CA TYR A 216 11.14 -2.33 0.67
C TYR A 216 10.10 -3.47 0.59
N ILE A 217 10.08 -4.36 1.59
CA ILE A 217 9.10 -5.44 1.70
C ILE A 217 7.67 -4.90 1.75
N ARG A 218 7.41 -3.85 2.54
CA ARG A 218 6.08 -3.25 2.69
C ARG A 218 5.61 -2.55 1.43
N GLU A 219 6.46 -1.71 0.84
CA GLU A 219 6.12 -0.93 -0.35
C GLU A 219 5.86 -1.79 -1.59
N ASN A 220 6.45 -2.99 -1.64
CA ASN A 220 6.33 -3.90 -2.78
C ASN A 220 5.54 -5.18 -2.46
N GLU A 221 4.89 -5.24 -1.29
CA GLU A 221 4.08 -6.39 -0.84
C GLU A 221 4.78 -7.75 -0.98
N ILE A 222 6.07 -7.78 -0.62
CA ILE A 222 6.92 -8.95 -0.87
C ILE A 222 6.78 -9.97 0.25
N GLU A 223 6.49 -11.23 -0.10
CA GLU A 223 6.79 -12.35 0.79
C GLU A 223 8.22 -12.85 0.54
N LEU A 224 9.04 -12.91 1.59
CA LEU A 224 10.48 -13.21 1.46
C LEU A 224 10.74 -14.64 0.96
N ASN A 225 9.90 -15.61 1.29
CA ASN A 225 10.00 -16.97 0.76
C ASN A 225 9.83 -17.05 -0.77
N MET A 226 9.12 -16.10 -1.41
CA MET A 226 8.82 -16.13 -2.84
C MET A 226 10.03 -15.85 -3.73
N ILE A 227 11.15 -15.37 -3.17
CA ILE A 227 12.37 -15.16 -3.96
C ILE A 227 13.19 -16.44 -4.11
N ASN A 228 12.82 -17.50 -3.40
CA ASN A 228 13.47 -18.80 -3.51
C ASN A 228 13.14 -19.49 -4.83
N ASP A 229 14.07 -20.28 -5.31
CA ASP A 229 13.90 -21.18 -6.44
C ASP A 229 14.81 -22.41 -6.30
N ASN A 230 14.97 -23.18 -7.37
CA ASN A 230 15.81 -24.38 -7.38
C ASN A 230 17.32 -24.11 -7.17
N TYR A 231 17.76 -22.85 -7.29
CA TYR A 231 19.16 -22.44 -7.18
C TYR A 231 19.42 -21.54 -5.97
N PHE A 232 18.40 -20.87 -5.44
CA PHE A 232 18.53 -19.91 -4.36
C PHE A 232 17.54 -20.19 -3.22
N ASN A 233 18.06 -20.26 -2.00
CA ASN A 233 17.27 -20.29 -0.78
C ASN A 233 17.76 -19.19 0.16
N LEU A 234 16.87 -18.25 0.50
CA LEU A 234 17.18 -17.09 1.31
C LEU A 234 17.64 -17.46 2.72
N LEU A 235 17.05 -18.47 3.36
CA LEU A 235 17.47 -18.89 4.70
C LEU A 235 18.86 -19.52 4.66
N THR A 236 19.13 -20.37 3.68
CA THR A 236 20.48 -20.95 3.47
C THR A 236 21.50 -19.85 3.21
N TYR A 237 21.15 -18.86 2.36
CA TYR A 237 21.98 -17.69 2.12
C TYR A 237 22.26 -16.91 3.43
N CYS A 238 21.23 -16.68 4.26
CA CYS A 238 21.39 -15.97 5.52
C CYS A 238 22.27 -16.71 6.56
N HIS A 239 22.29 -18.05 6.53
CA HIS A 239 23.07 -18.86 7.46
C HIS A 239 24.49 -19.18 6.96
N ASP A 240 24.84 -18.77 5.74
CA ASP A 240 26.19 -18.92 5.22
C ASP A 240 27.13 -17.90 5.88
N GLU A 241 28.05 -18.40 6.70
CA GLU A 241 29.00 -17.57 7.46
C GLU A 241 29.91 -16.73 6.55
N ARG A 242 30.09 -17.10 5.28
CA ARG A 242 30.85 -16.31 4.29
C ARG A 242 30.20 -14.97 3.96
N HIS A 243 28.93 -14.78 4.31
CA HIS A 243 28.19 -13.54 4.03
C HIS A 243 28.20 -12.56 5.20
N HIS A 244 28.71 -12.94 6.38
CA HIS A 244 28.82 -12.08 7.57
C HIS A 244 27.50 -11.37 7.94
N ILE A 245 26.38 -12.08 7.83
CA ILE A 245 25.06 -11.55 8.15
C ILE A 245 24.87 -11.60 9.67
N SER A 246 24.47 -10.49 10.26
CA SER A 246 24.27 -10.37 11.71
C SER A 246 23.13 -11.25 12.22
N SER A 247 23.20 -11.70 13.47
CA SER A 247 22.11 -12.46 14.11
C SER A 247 20.78 -11.70 14.08
N GLN A 248 20.81 -10.38 14.28
CA GLN A 248 19.62 -9.53 14.20
C GLN A 248 18.97 -9.57 12.80
N MET A 249 19.77 -9.51 11.74
CA MET A 249 19.26 -9.63 10.37
C MET A 249 18.75 -11.05 10.08
N LYS A 250 19.46 -12.09 10.54
CA LYS A 250 18.98 -13.49 10.43
C LYS A 250 17.60 -13.65 11.10
N GLU A 251 17.45 -13.13 12.32
CA GLU A 251 16.17 -13.14 13.04
C GLU A 251 15.10 -12.34 12.29
N PHE A 252 15.41 -11.13 11.82
CA PHE A 252 14.49 -10.32 11.03
C PHE A 252 13.97 -11.08 9.80
N VAL A 253 14.87 -11.72 9.04
CA VAL A 253 14.50 -12.53 7.87
C VAL A 253 13.60 -13.68 8.27
N ILE A 254 13.91 -14.41 9.35
CA ILE A 254 13.09 -15.53 9.85
C ILE A 254 11.68 -15.08 10.26
N GLN A 255 11.58 -13.95 10.97
CA GLN A 255 10.31 -13.40 11.44
C GLN A 255 9.44 -12.90 10.27
N ASN A 256 10.06 -12.38 9.21
CA ASN A 256 9.37 -11.86 8.03
C ASN A 256 9.36 -12.86 6.85
N TYR A 257 9.78 -14.11 7.08
CA TYR A 257 9.97 -15.09 6.01
C TYR A 257 8.65 -15.47 5.34
N TYR A 258 7.60 -15.64 6.16
CA TYR A 258 6.23 -15.84 5.72
C TYR A 258 5.35 -14.70 6.19
N ASN A 259 4.39 -14.27 5.36
CA ASN A 259 3.49 -13.18 5.68
C ASN A 259 2.59 -13.50 6.90
N HIS A 260 2.13 -14.75 7.03
CA HIS A 260 1.32 -15.17 8.18
C HIS A 260 2.12 -15.09 9.50
N ARG A 261 3.39 -15.53 9.48
CA ARG A 261 4.27 -15.50 10.67
C ARG A 261 4.54 -14.07 11.10
N ARG A 262 4.78 -13.17 10.14
CA ARG A 262 4.93 -11.74 10.39
C ARG A 262 3.68 -11.17 11.08
N LYS A 263 2.48 -11.47 10.54
CA LYS A 263 1.20 -11.03 11.12
C LYS A 263 1.05 -11.51 12.57
N VAL A 264 1.26 -12.79 12.83
CA VAL A 264 1.19 -13.36 14.18
C VAL A 264 2.19 -12.72 15.13
N ILE A 265 3.45 -12.53 14.71
CA ILE A 265 4.47 -11.88 15.53
C ILE A 265 4.10 -10.42 15.82
N THR A 266 3.59 -9.68 14.83
CA THR A 266 3.13 -8.30 15.05
C THR A 266 1.94 -8.24 15.99
N MET A 267 1.02 -9.22 15.92
CA MET A 267 -0.15 -9.28 16.81
C MET A 267 0.24 -9.64 18.24
N ILE A 268 1.23 -10.52 18.44
CA ILE A 268 1.64 -10.97 19.78
C ILE A 268 2.62 -9.99 20.43
N LYS A 269 3.67 -9.56 19.72
CA LYS A 269 4.76 -8.78 20.35
C LYS A 269 4.39 -7.32 20.57
N TYR A 270 3.68 -6.70 19.63
CA TYR A 270 3.53 -5.25 19.62
C TYR A 270 2.70 -4.71 20.80
N PRO A 271 1.53 -5.28 21.14
CA PRO A 271 0.76 -4.80 22.30
C PRO A 271 1.49 -5.00 23.63
N ILE A 272 2.21 -6.13 23.79
CA ILE A 272 2.93 -6.47 25.03
C ILE A 272 4.07 -5.48 25.32
N PHE A 273 4.88 -5.12 24.32
CA PHE A 273 5.99 -4.19 24.52
C PHE A 273 5.50 -2.76 24.80
N LEU A 274 4.48 -2.29 24.07
CA LEU A 274 3.88 -0.97 24.32
C LEU A 274 3.33 -0.86 25.75
N LYS A 275 2.62 -1.89 26.20
CA LYS A 275 2.07 -1.98 27.56
C LYS A 275 3.17 -1.90 28.63
N LEU A 276 4.24 -2.69 28.51
CA LEU A 276 5.33 -2.70 29.49
C LEU A 276 6.05 -1.35 29.59
N ASP A 277 6.33 -0.71 28.46
CA ASP A 277 6.98 0.61 28.45
C ASP A 277 6.10 1.67 29.13
N ILE A 278 4.80 1.70 28.81
CA ILE A 278 3.86 2.66 29.41
C ILE A 278 3.74 2.45 30.91
N LEU A 279 3.66 1.20 31.37
CA LEU A 279 3.61 0.89 32.80
C LEU A 279 4.87 1.37 33.52
N GLN A 280 6.06 1.11 32.96
CA GLN A 280 7.31 1.60 33.54
C GLN A 280 7.37 3.14 33.62
N ILE A 281 6.86 3.84 32.61
CA ILE A 281 6.81 5.31 32.62
C ILE A 281 5.83 5.82 33.70
N ILE A 282 4.69 5.16 33.85
CA ILE A 282 3.68 5.48 34.88
C ILE A 282 4.25 5.24 36.29
N GLU A 283 4.93 4.11 36.50
CA GLU A 283 5.59 3.76 37.77
C GLU A 283 6.69 4.77 38.15
N ARG A 284 7.44 5.27 37.15
CA ARG A 284 8.40 6.37 37.33
C ARG A 284 7.75 7.74 37.56
N LYS A 285 6.41 7.83 37.45
CA LYS A 285 5.63 9.05 37.66
C LYS A 285 6.04 10.19 36.71
N ASN A 286 6.47 9.86 35.49
CA ASN A 286 7.03 10.82 34.52
C ASN A 286 6.03 11.20 33.41
N LEU A 287 5.25 12.25 33.64
CA LEU A 287 4.23 12.71 32.68
C LEU A 287 4.83 13.17 31.33
N ASP A 288 5.98 13.84 31.33
CA ASP A 288 6.57 14.36 30.09
C ASP A 288 7.13 13.24 29.21
N GLU A 289 7.69 12.21 29.82
CA GLU A 289 8.07 10.99 29.11
C GLU A 289 6.85 10.27 28.55
N LEU A 290 5.75 10.18 29.30
CA LEU A 290 4.50 9.60 28.83
C LEU A 290 3.94 10.34 27.61
N LYS A 291 3.95 11.68 27.63
CA LYS A 291 3.54 12.52 26.48
C LYS A 291 4.39 12.25 25.25
N ARG A 292 5.72 12.21 25.40
CA ARG A 292 6.65 11.93 24.30
C ARG A 292 6.48 10.51 23.76
N TYR A 293 6.33 9.53 24.65
CA TYR A 293 6.12 8.14 24.27
C TYR A 293 4.83 7.98 23.50
N LYS A 294 3.73 8.56 24.01
CA LYS A 294 2.43 8.53 23.34
C LYS A 294 2.55 9.07 21.91
N HIS A 295 3.06 10.29 21.76
CA HIS A 295 3.18 10.94 20.45
C HIS A 295 3.98 10.13 19.42
N LYS A 296 4.95 9.32 19.88
CA LYS A 296 5.83 8.55 19.00
C LYS A 296 5.30 7.16 18.67
N ASN A 297 4.57 6.52 19.60
CA ASN A 297 4.35 5.08 19.57
C ASN A 297 2.89 4.64 19.62
N ILE A 298 1.95 5.47 20.10
CA ILE A 298 0.53 5.10 20.24
C ILE A 298 -0.42 6.24 19.85
N ASP A 299 -1.40 5.94 19.01
CA ASP A 299 -2.37 6.94 18.55
C ASP A 299 -3.40 7.22 19.66
N GLU A 300 -3.80 6.20 20.40
CA GLU A 300 -4.68 6.31 21.57
C GLU A 300 -4.34 5.29 22.67
N PHE A 301 -4.61 5.64 23.94
CA PHE A 301 -4.33 4.71 25.05
C PHE A 301 -5.26 3.49 25.08
N LYS A 302 -6.39 3.54 24.38
CA LYS A 302 -7.27 2.38 24.25
C LYS A 302 -6.60 1.20 23.52
N GLU A 303 -5.63 1.46 22.64
CA GLU A 303 -4.91 0.44 21.87
C GLU A 303 -4.08 -0.53 22.73
N ILE A 304 -3.76 -0.15 23.96
CA ILE A 304 -2.99 -1.00 24.87
C ILE A 304 -3.89 -1.86 25.77
N ASN A 305 -5.21 -1.71 25.69
CA ASN A 305 -6.15 -2.57 26.42
C ASN A 305 -6.28 -3.93 25.73
N ASP A 306 -6.42 -4.98 26.53
CA ASP A 306 -6.68 -6.36 26.11
C ASP A 306 -7.59 -7.06 27.15
N ASP A 307 -7.94 -8.33 26.92
CA ASP A 307 -8.82 -9.10 27.82
C ASP A 307 -8.28 -9.24 29.26
N TYR A 308 -6.98 -8.99 29.46
CA TYR A 308 -6.27 -9.15 30.74
C TYR A 308 -5.80 -7.82 31.33
N PHE A 309 -5.96 -6.70 30.60
CA PHE A 309 -5.46 -5.41 31.03
C PHE A 309 -6.27 -4.25 30.49
N ASP A 310 -6.62 -3.37 31.41
CA ASP A 310 -7.25 -2.09 31.14
C ASP A 310 -6.41 -0.98 31.79
N ILE A 311 -5.90 -0.05 30.98
CA ILE A 311 -5.05 1.04 31.45
C ILE A 311 -5.79 1.98 32.42
N MET A 312 -7.09 2.20 32.22
CA MET A 312 -7.88 3.06 33.10
C MET A 312 -8.08 2.36 34.45
N LYS A 313 -8.44 1.08 34.45
CA LYS A 313 -8.54 0.28 35.67
C LYS A 313 -7.21 0.25 36.43
N TYR A 314 -6.09 0.10 35.72
CA TYR A 314 -4.75 0.17 36.32
C TYR A 314 -4.49 1.55 36.94
N CYS A 315 -4.75 2.63 36.20
CA CYS A 315 -4.49 3.98 36.69
C CYS A 315 -5.35 4.35 37.90
N TYR A 316 -6.60 3.89 37.96
CA TYR A 316 -7.54 4.23 39.03
C TYR A 316 -7.54 3.25 40.21
N ASN A 317 -6.80 2.14 40.14
CA ASN A 317 -6.56 1.30 41.30
C ASN A 317 -5.68 2.05 42.33
N GLU A 318 -6.17 2.15 43.57
CA GLU A 318 -5.50 2.85 44.67
C GLU A 318 -4.13 2.23 45.00
N ASP A 319 -3.96 0.92 44.82
CA ASP A 319 -2.71 0.19 45.10
C ASP A 319 -1.53 0.68 44.25
N HIS A 320 -1.78 1.17 43.03
CA HIS A 320 -0.74 1.60 42.10
C HIS A 320 -0.26 3.04 42.34
N GLN A 321 -0.93 3.80 43.22
CA GLN A 321 -0.55 5.17 43.60
C GLN A 321 -0.20 6.09 42.41
N VAL A 322 -0.94 5.96 41.30
CA VAL A 322 -0.70 6.74 40.09
C VAL A 322 -1.05 8.23 40.33
N PRO A 323 -0.13 9.17 40.03
CA PRO A 323 -0.39 10.60 40.18
C PRO A 323 -1.60 11.11 39.38
N ASN A 324 -2.37 12.04 39.95
CA ASN A 324 -3.58 12.59 39.32
C ASN A 324 -3.30 13.29 37.97
N ASN A 325 -2.14 13.92 37.80
CA ASN A 325 -1.77 14.53 36.52
C ASN A 325 -1.58 13.49 35.40
N ILE A 326 -1.09 12.28 35.72
CA ILE A 326 -0.98 11.16 34.80
C ILE A 326 -2.36 10.55 34.54
N LYS A 327 -3.16 10.33 35.59
CA LYS A 327 -4.57 9.86 35.46
C LYS A 327 -5.35 10.77 34.50
N ASN A 328 -5.31 12.08 34.75
CA ASN A 328 -6.00 13.07 33.93
C ASN A 328 -5.49 13.05 32.48
N TYR A 329 -4.17 12.97 32.27
CA TYR A 329 -3.62 12.90 30.93
C TYR A 329 -4.10 11.66 30.17
N ILE A 330 -4.00 10.47 30.77
CA ILE A 330 -4.45 9.22 30.13
C ILE A 330 -5.96 9.28 29.86
N THR A 331 -6.75 9.77 30.81
CA THR A 331 -8.21 9.88 30.71
C THR A 331 -8.64 10.78 29.54
N LEU A 332 -8.05 11.97 29.43
CA LEU A 332 -8.35 12.94 28.36
C LEU A 332 -7.84 12.46 26.98
N HIS A 333 -6.80 11.63 26.97
CA HIS A 333 -6.18 11.08 25.77
C HIS A 333 -6.53 9.61 25.51
N PHE A 334 -7.56 9.08 26.17
CA PHE A 334 -7.88 7.66 26.15
C PHE A 334 -8.24 7.17 24.74
N THR A 335 -9.07 7.93 24.04
CA THR A 335 -9.37 7.77 22.62
C THR A 335 -9.01 9.04 21.84
N GLU A 336 -8.73 8.90 20.55
CA GLU A 336 -8.48 10.06 19.68
C GLU A 336 -9.72 10.98 19.63
N LYS A 337 -10.90 10.37 19.51
CA LYS A 337 -12.21 11.06 19.50
C LYS A 337 -12.43 11.90 20.77
N ARG A 338 -12.16 11.36 21.96
CA ARG A 338 -12.30 12.11 23.22
C ARG A 338 -11.36 13.30 23.25
N ASN A 339 -10.08 13.07 22.99
CA ASN A 339 -9.05 14.11 23.01
C ASN A 339 -9.36 15.25 22.03
N SER A 340 -9.76 14.93 20.80
CA SER A 340 -10.04 15.92 19.78
C SER A 340 -11.23 16.81 20.15
N ILE A 341 -12.29 16.23 20.70
CA ILE A 341 -13.50 16.96 21.12
C ILE A 341 -13.21 17.84 22.33
N ILE A 342 -12.47 17.33 23.33
CA ILE A 342 -12.03 18.12 24.49
C ILE A 342 -11.21 19.34 24.04
N LYS A 343 -10.28 19.16 23.10
CA LYS A 343 -9.54 20.29 22.52
C LYS A 343 -10.42 21.33 21.83
N GLN A 344 -11.55 20.93 21.24
CA GLN A 344 -12.50 21.90 20.66
C GLN A 344 -13.31 22.60 21.76
N ILE A 345 -13.70 21.90 22.82
CA ILE A 345 -14.41 22.46 23.98
C ILE A 345 -13.54 23.53 24.65
N GLN A 346 -12.26 23.23 24.90
CA GLN A 346 -11.29 24.15 25.50
C GLN A 346 -11.08 25.45 24.70
N LYS A 347 -11.39 25.47 23.39
CA LYS A 347 -11.34 26.71 22.58
C LYS A 347 -12.48 27.68 22.86
N ASN A 348 -13.51 27.28 23.62
CA ASN A 348 -14.68 28.10 23.93
C ASN A 348 -15.42 28.68 22.71
N ASN A 349 -15.37 27.97 21.58
CA ASN A 349 -16.05 28.39 20.36
C ASN A 349 -17.06 27.31 19.94
N ILE A 350 -18.31 27.48 20.34
CA ILE A 350 -19.42 26.55 20.07
C ILE A 350 -19.60 26.33 18.56
N GLY A 351 -19.51 27.39 17.74
CA GLY A 351 -19.64 27.27 16.29
C GLY A 351 -18.55 26.40 15.67
N SER A 352 -17.30 26.55 16.12
CA SER A 352 -16.17 25.69 15.72
C SER A 352 -16.37 24.25 16.18
N LEU A 353 -16.86 24.04 17.40
CA LEU A 353 -17.18 22.71 17.92
C LEU A 353 -18.25 22.03 17.07
N ILE A 354 -19.38 22.70 16.80
CA ILE A 354 -20.47 22.18 15.96
C ILE A 354 -19.93 21.80 14.58
N LYS A 355 -19.17 22.70 13.93
CA LYS A 355 -18.58 22.43 12.61
C LYS A 355 -17.65 21.22 12.65
N TYR A 356 -16.84 21.09 13.71
CA TYR A 356 -15.95 19.94 13.90
C TYR A 356 -16.75 18.63 14.04
N LEU A 357 -17.80 18.64 14.88
CA LEU A 357 -18.65 17.46 15.09
C LEU A 357 -19.33 17.02 13.79
N VAL A 358 -19.92 17.96 13.04
CA VAL A 358 -20.56 17.69 11.75
C VAL A 358 -19.56 17.11 10.74
N ASN A 359 -18.36 17.66 10.65
CA ASN A 359 -17.40 17.22 9.65
C ASN A 359 -16.77 15.85 9.94
N ASN A 360 -16.68 15.43 11.21
CA ASN A 360 -15.93 14.23 11.59
C ASN A 360 -16.82 13.08 12.06
N TYR A 361 -18.04 13.35 12.52
CA TYR A 361 -18.88 12.35 13.18
C TYR A 361 -20.35 12.35 12.70
N PHE A 362 -20.65 12.96 11.55
CA PHE A 362 -21.97 12.90 10.91
C PHE A 362 -21.87 12.20 9.55
N VAL A 363 -21.48 10.91 9.56
CA VAL A 363 -21.44 10.07 8.36
C VAL A 363 -22.36 8.87 8.61
N TYR A 364 -23.35 8.63 7.73
CA TYR A 364 -24.29 7.49 7.78
C TYR A 364 -25.15 7.35 9.06
N ASN A 365 -26.13 8.25 9.25
CA ASN A 365 -27.21 8.18 10.26
C ASN A 365 -26.81 8.10 11.76
N ASP A 366 -25.56 7.82 12.10
CA ASP A 366 -25.04 7.93 13.46
C ASP A 366 -24.53 9.35 13.71
N ARG A 367 -25.18 10.05 14.64
CA ARG A 367 -24.76 11.36 15.13
C ARG A 367 -24.05 11.17 16.46
N PHE A 368 -22.94 11.88 16.63
CA PHE A 368 -22.26 11.97 17.90
C PHE A 368 -23.06 12.80 18.92
N TYR A 369 -23.08 12.32 20.16
CA TYR A 369 -23.59 13.02 21.33
C TYR A 369 -22.56 13.01 22.46
N PHE A 370 -22.63 13.96 23.40
CA PHE A 370 -21.57 14.13 24.40
C PHE A 370 -21.53 13.00 25.42
N ASP A 371 -22.65 12.32 25.67
CA ASP A 371 -22.73 11.09 26.45
C ASP A 371 -21.92 9.94 25.84
N ASP A 372 -21.66 9.94 24.53
CA ASP A 372 -20.74 8.98 23.89
C ASP A 372 -19.29 9.08 24.39
N LEU A 373 -18.93 10.18 25.08
CA LEU A 373 -17.59 10.34 25.67
C LEU A 373 -17.50 9.75 27.06
N ASP A 374 -18.62 9.54 27.72
CA ASP A 374 -18.67 9.15 29.12
C ASP A 374 -18.31 7.66 29.28
N ASP A 375 -17.59 7.35 30.34
CA ASP A 375 -17.32 5.99 30.80
C ASP A 375 -17.37 5.94 32.34
N GLU A 376 -16.82 4.89 32.94
CA GLU A 376 -16.74 4.73 34.40
C GLU A 376 -15.80 5.77 35.05
N TYR A 377 -14.82 6.27 34.31
CA TYR A 377 -13.72 7.11 34.81
C TYR A 377 -13.78 8.57 34.31
N PHE A 378 -14.62 8.86 33.32
CA PHE A 378 -14.77 10.17 32.70
C PHE A 378 -16.23 10.53 32.48
N LYS A 379 -16.63 11.70 32.98
CA LYS A 379 -17.91 12.36 32.71
C LYS A 379 -17.67 13.72 32.11
N ILE A 380 -18.16 13.97 30.89
CA ILE A 380 -17.91 15.19 30.15
C ILE A 380 -18.48 16.44 30.84
N ILE A 381 -19.64 16.32 31.49
CA ILE A 381 -20.25 17.44 32.22
C ILE A 381 -19.38 17.82 33.43
N ASP A 382 -18.93 16.82 34.20
CA ASP A 382 -18.08 17.06 35.38
C ASP A 382 -16.73 17.64 34.98
N TYR A 383 -16.14 17.13 33.90
CA TYR A 383 -14.93 17.72 33.30
C TYR A 383 -15.15 19.19 32.94
N CYS A 384 -16.20 19.51 32.19
CA CYS A 384 -16.51 20.87 31.77
C CYS A 384 -16.76 21.83 32.93
N LYS A 385 -17.35 21.35 34.04
CA LYS A 385 -17.61 22.16 35.24
C LYS A 385 -16.36 22.37 36.10
N SER A 386 -15.47 21.39 36.15
CA SER A 386 -14.25 21.45 36.96
C SER A 386 -13.11 22.24 36.31
N ASP A 387 -13.11 22.36 34.97
CA ASP A 387 -12.08 23.07 34.23
C ASP A 387 -12.42 24.57 34.12
N ASN A 388 -11.72 25.39 34.90
CA ASN A 388 -11.91 26.85 34.96
C ASN A 388 -11.63 27.56 33.62
N HIS A 389 -11.01 26.90 32.65
CA HIS A 389 -10.82 27.46 31.31
C HIS A 389 -12.06 27.36 30.43
N ILE A 390 -13.05 26.52 30.79
CA ILE A 390 -14.27 26.34 30.00
C ILE A 390 -15.31 27.36 30.43
N SER A 391 -15.78 28.15 29.46
CA SER A 391 -16.78 29.20 29.69
C SER A 391 -18.14 28.62 30.06
N THR A 392 -18.89 29.34 30.90
CA THR A 392 -20.26 28.95 31.29
C THR A 392 -21.18 28.71 30.09
N LYS A 393 -21.04 29.49 29.02
CA LYS A 393 -21.78 29.28 27.77
C LYS A 393 -21.47 27.94 27.11
N MET A 394 -20.21 27.51 27.11
CA MET A 394 -19.82 26.20 26.59
C MET A 394 -20.36 25.09 27.49
N VAL A 395 -20.25 25.23 28.81
CA VAL A 395 -20.83 24.27 29.78
C VAL A 395 -22.33 24.11 29.54
N ASP A 396 -23.08 25.21 29.47
CA ASP A 396 -24.52 25.21 29.17
C ASP A 396 -24.81 24.50 27.85
N TYR A 397 -24.02 24.75 26.80
CA TYR A 397 -24.18 24.08 25.52
C TYR A 397 -23.99 22.56 25.62
N ILE A 398 -22.93 22.09 26.29
CA ILE A 398 -22.69 20.65 26.49
C ILE A 398 -23.85 20.02 27.27
N ILE A 399 -24.30 20.65 28.35
CA ILE A 399 -25.42 20.16 29.17
C ILE A 399 -26.70 20.05 28.33
N ASN A 400 -27.03 21.08 27.56
CA ASN A 400 -28.26 21.13 26.74
C ASN A 400 -28.24 20.16 25.56
N HIS A 401 -27.05 19.77 25.06
CA HIS A 401 -26.91 18.84 23.94
C HIS A 401 -26.28 17.49 24.34
N TYR A 402 -26.35 17.16 25.63
CA TYR A 402 -25.63 16.02 26.21
C TYR A 402 -25.91 14.70 25.50
N ASN A 403 -27.18 14.35 25.31
CA ASN A 403 -27.60 13.14 24.59
C ASN A 403 -28.52 13.46 23.40
N LYS A 404 -28.84 12.42 22.63
CA LYS A 404 -29.69 12.49 21.43
C LYS A 404 -31.03 13.19 21.65
N ASN A 405 -31.79 12.68 22.61
CA ASN A 405 -33.16 13.14 22.84
C ASN A 405 -33.18 14.58 23.33
N ARG A 406 -32.28 14.92 24.26
CA ARG A 406 -32.12 16.29 24.75
C ARG A 406 -31.78 17.23 23.60
N SER A 407 -30.76 16.92 22.80
CA SER A 407 -30.33 17.75 21.68
C SER A 407 -31.45 18.00 20.64
N CYS A 408 -32.21 16.96 20.26
CA CYS A 408 -33.32 17.07 19.31
C CYS A 408 -34.49 17.90 19.83
N ILE A 409 -34.85 17.72 21.11
CA ILE A 409 -35.91 18.49 21.78
C ILE A 409 -35.48 19.96 21.92
N ILE A 410 -34.27 20.21 22.41
CA ILE A 410 -33.71 21.56 22.55
C ILE A 410 -33.71 22.32 21.24
N GLU A 411 -33.26 21.69 20.15
CA GLU A 411 -33.29 22.34 18.83
C GLU A 411 -34.71 22.64 18.35
N SER A 412 -35.70 21.82 18.72
CA SER A 412 -37.10 22.10 18.36
C SER A 412 -37.67 23.30 19.14
N ILE A 413 -37.31 23.43 20.43
CA ILE A 413 -37.66 24.57 21.30
C ILE A 413 -36.99 25.85 20.80
N ARG A 414 -35.68 25.81 20.56
CA ARG A 414 -34.89 26.96 20.07
C ARG A 414 -35.40 27.48 18.73
N ASN A 415 -35.78 26.57 17.83
CA ASN A 415 -36.37 26.91 16.53
C ASN A 415 -37.86 27.25 16.60
N LYS A 416 -38.46 27.30 17.80
CA LYS A 416 -39.88 27.61 18.03
C LYS A 416 -40.83 26.72 17.23
N ASN A 417 -40.43 25.47 16.97
CA ASN A 417 -41.15 24.55 16.09
C ASN A 417 -41.92 23.48 16.90
N LYS A 418 -43.12 23.84 17.36
CA LYS A 418 -43.98 22.97 18.17
C LYS A 418 -44.37 21.66 17.47
N LYS A 419 -44.57 21.72 16.13
CA LYS A 419 -44.94 20.54 15.34
C LYS A 419 -43.80 19.53 15.31
N LYS A 420 -42.57 19.99 15.07
CA LYS A 420 -41.38 19.13 15.09
C LYS A 420 -41.13 18.54 16.47
N LEU A 421 -41.28 19.34 17.52
CA LEU A 421 -41.17 18.86 18.91
C LEU A 421 -42.16 17.72 19.18
N LYS A 422 -43.46 17.96 18.92
CA LYS A 422 -44.52 16.96 19.11
C LYS A 422 -44.24 15.69 18.31
N ASN A 423 -43.99 15.84 17.01
CA ASN A 423 -43.72 14.69 16.14
C ASN A 423 -42.55 13.85 16.63
N TYR A 424 -41.44 14.47 17.05
CA TYR A 424 -40.28 13.75 17.55
C TYR A 424 -40.60 12.99 18.85
N ILE A 425 -41.29 13.64 19.79
CA ILE A 425 -41.68 12.99 21.05
C ILE A 425 -42.62 11.79 20.78
N ASP A 426 -43.63 11.99 19.95
CA ASP A 426 -44.64 10.96 19.63
C ASP A 426 -44.01 9.78 18.85
N GLU A 427 -43.17 10.07 17.85
CA GLU A 427 -42.52 9.06 16.99
C GLU A 427 -41.58 8.17 17.78
N TYR A 428 -40.76 8.76 18.66
CA TYR A 428 -39.76 8.03 19.44
C TYR A 428 -40.25 7.66 20.85
N LYS A 429 -41.50 7.98 21.20
CA LYS A 429 -42.12 7.73 22.51
C LYS A 429 -41.25 8.21 23.68
N ILE A 430 -40.77 9.45 23.58
CA ILE A 430 -39.85 10.01 24.58
C ILE A 430 -40.62 10.39 25.85
N GLU A 431 -40.25 9.80 26.98
CA GLU A 431 -40.65 10.30 28.30
C GLU A 431 -39.80 11.53 28.67
N ILE A 432 -40.42 12.71 28.75
CA ILE A 432 -39.72 13.98 29.03
C ILE A 432 -39.04 13.96 30.39
N LYS A 433 -39.55 13.19 31.36
CA LYS A 433 -38.86 12.97 32.64
C LYS A 433 -37.46 12.39 32.46
N SER A 434 -37.26 11.51 31.47
CA SER A 434 -35.97 10.83 31.26
C SER A 434 -34.86 11.71 30.69
N ILE A 435 -35.19 12.92 30.19
CA ILE A 435 -34.18 13.87 29.72
C ILE A 435 -33.75 14.88 30.80
N ASN A 436 -34.47 14.95 31.93
CA ASN A 436 -34.10 15.77 33.08
C ASN A 436 -33.07 15.05 33.95
N ASP A 437 -32.14 15.82 34.53
CA ASP A 437 -31.16 15.34 35.50
C ASP A 437 -30.76 16.49 36.45
N ASP A 438 -29.80 16.26 37.33
CA ASP A 438 -29.32 17.26 38.29
C ASP A 438 -28.68 18.50 37.63
N TYR A 439 -28.39 18.42 36.34
CA TYR A 439 -27.73 19.46 35.57
C TYR A 439 -28.66 20.15 34.58
N PHE A 440 -29.77 19.52 34.22
CA PHE A 440 -30.66 19.96 33.16
C PHE A 440 -32.13 19.76 33.53
N ASN A 441 -32.88 20.85 33.42
CA ASN A 441 -34.34 20.85 33.53
C ASN A 441 -34.94 21.48 32.26
N ILE A 442 -35.70 20.68 31.52
CA ILE A 442 -36.29 21.07 30.24
C ILE A 442 -37.30 22.22 30.36
N PHE A 443 -38.08 22.27 31.44
CA PHE A 443 -39.06 23.32 31.63
C PHE A 443 -38.39 24.66 31.95
N ASN A 444 -37.33 24.64 32.75
CA ASN A 444 -36.50 25.81 33.03
C ASN A 444 -35.81 26.31 31.76
N TYR A 445 -35.27 25.39 30.95
CA TYR A 445 -34.69 25.74 29.66
C TYR A 445 -35.73 26.39 28.73
N CYS A 446 -36.88 25.74 28.55
CA CYS A 446 -37.95 26.21 27.67
C CYS A 446 -38.45 27.61 28.08
N ARG A 447 -38.59 27.85 29.39
CA ARG A 447 -38.99 29.15 29.94
C ARG A 447 -37.96 30.24 29.68
N LYS A 448 -36.67 29.91 29.76
CA LYS A 448 -35.56 30.84 29.47
C LYS A 448 -35.48 31.18 27.98
N GLU A 449 -35.69 30.19 27.11
CA GLU A 449 -35.51 30.33 25.66
C GLU A 449 -36.73 30.98 24.96
N ILE A 450 -37.95 30.73 25.46
CA ILE A 450 -39.19 31.24 24.86
C ILE A 450 -39.73 32.42 25.65
N SER A 451 -39.50 33.63 25.15
CA SER A 451 -40.07 34.86 25.72
C SER A 451 -41.57 35.05 25.47
N ASN A 452 -42.13 34.40 24.44
CA ASN A 452 -43.57 34.44 24.13
C ASN A 452 -44.32 33.46 25.06
N LYS A 453 -45.16 34.01 25.95
CA LYS A 453 -45.90 33.23 26.96
C LYS A 453 -46.85 32.19 26.35
N ASP A 454 -47.50 32.51 25.24
CA ASP A 454 -48.47 31.60 24.60
C ASP A 454 -47.74 30.41 23.99
N LEU A 455 -46.67 30.68 23.22
CA LEU A 455 -45.84 29.62 22.63
C LEU A 455 -45.18 28.75 23.69
N TYR A 456 -44.71 29.36 24.78
CA TYR A 456 -44.17 28.62 25.93
C TYR A 456 -45.24 27.68 26.52
N SER A 457 -46.45 28.19 26.73
CA SER A 457 -47.57 27.42 27.28
C SER A 457 -47.94 26.24 26.37
N GLU A 458 -48.00 26.46 25.06
CA GLU A 458 -48.25 25.38 24.09
C GLU A 458 -47.17 24.29 24.12
N MET A 459 -45.89 24.67 24.14
CA MET A 459 -44.79 23.70 24.22
C MET A 459 -44.73 23.00 25.57
N LYS A 460 -45.02 23.71 26.67
CA LYS A 460 -45.15 23.16 28.02
C LYS A 460 -46.20 22.05 28.03
N ILE A 461 -47.38 22.28 27.45
CA ILE A 461 -48.45 21.26 27.37
C ILE A 461 -47.98 20.03 26.59
N ILE A 462 -47.31 20.20 25.45
CA ILE A 462 -46.76 19.07 24.67
C ILE A 462 -45.81 18.22 25.54
N MET A 463 -44.93 18.89 26.29
CA MET A 463 -43.97 18.20 27.16
C MET A 463 -44.65 17.52 28.36
N LEU A 464 -45.65 18.16 28.97
CA LEU A 464 -46.39 17.60 30.10
C LEU A 464 -47.21 16.36 29.74
N LYS A 465 -47.84 16.38 28.56
CA LYS A 465 -48.53 15.21 28.01
C LYS A 465 -47.62 14.00 27.83
N ASN A 466 -46.32 14.23 27.73
CA ASN A 466 -45.31 13.19 27.52
C ASN A 466 -44.32 13.13 28.68
N TYR A 467 -44.67 13.62 29.87
CA TYR A 467 -43.73 13.68 30.99
C TYR A 467 -43.38 12.29 31.51
N ASP A 468 -44.39 11.58 31.97
CA ASP A 468 -44.41 10.14 32.21
C ASP A 468 -45.86 9.64 32.01
N LYS A 469 -46.07 8.32 32.12
CA LYS A 469 -47.40 7.71 31.91
C LYS A 469 -48.47 8.25 32.87
N LEU A 470 -48.10 8.54 34.10
CA LEU A 470 -49.02 9.03 35.13
C LEU A 470 -49.49 10.44 34.78
N HIS A 471 -48.55 11.33 34.46
CA HIS A 471 -48.81 12.69 34.02
C HIS A 471 -49.62 12.73 32.72
N GLN A 472 -49.27 11.90 31.74
CA GLN A 472 -50.03 11.79 30.50
C GLN A 472 -51.50 11.47 30.76
N SER A 473 -51.77 10.50 31.64
CA SER A 473 -53.14 10.08 31.98
C SER A 473 -53.92 11.20 32.66
N VAL A 474 -53.30 11.87 33.63
CA VAL A 474 -53.90 13.00 34.36
C VAL A 474 -54.20 14.18 33.41
N ILE A 475 -53.22 14.57 32.59
CA ILE A 475 -53.39 15.67 31.62
C ILE A 475 -54.47 15.33 30.58
N THR A 476 -54.52 14.09 30.10
CA THR A 476 -55.57 13.65 29.16
C THR A 476 -56.96 13.76 29.77
N LEU A 477 -57.11 13.37 31.04
CA LEU A 477 -58.38 13.49 31.76
C LEU A 477 -58.76 14.96 32.00
N LEU A 478 -57.79 15.84 32.28
CA LEU A 478 -58.03 17.28 32.48
C LEU A 478 -58.52 18.00 31.22
N GLU A 479 -58.26 17.48 30.02
CA GLU A 479 -58.75 18.03 28.76
C GLU A 479 -60.22 17.68 28.45
N ASP A 480 -60.87 16.88 29.29
CA ASP A 480 -62.29 16.56 29.17
C ASP A 480 -63.16 17.66 29.84
N ASP A 481 -63.77 18.52 29.02
CA ASP A 481 -64.26 19.87 29.33
C ASP A 481 -65.19 20.02 30.57
N LEU A 482 -65.99 19.02 30.94
CA LEU A 482 -67.00 19.17 32.00
C LEU A 482 -66.70 18.40 33.29
N MET A 483 -65.94 17.30 33.22
CA MET A 483 -65.68 16.41 34.37
C MET A 483 -64.19 16.12 34.58
N GLY A 484 -63.29 16.73 33.80
CA GLY A 484 -61.88 16.35 33.75
C GLY A 484 -61.14 16.45 35.08
N ARG A 485 -61.45 17.46 35.90
CA ARG A 485 -60.91 17.61 37.26
C ARG A 485 -61.36 16.50 38.21
N GLU A 486 -62.63 16.13 38.18
CA GLU A 486 -63.16 15.07 39.03
C GLU A 486 -62.64 13.70 38.59
N LYS A 487 -62.61 13.45 37.28
CA LYS A 487 -62.06 12.22 36.69
C LYS A 487 -60.58 12.05 37.02
N SER A 488 -59.76 13.09 36.86
CA SER A 488 -58.34 13.01 37.20
C SER A 488 -58.10 12.86 38.70
N LYS A 489 -58.92 13.49 39.56
CA LYS A 489 -58.87 13.28 41.01
C LYS A 489 -59.22 11.84 41.40
N ASN A 490 -60.27 11.27 40.81
CA ASN A 490 -60.65 9.87 41.06
C ASN A 490 -59.56 8.91 40.58
N TYR A 491 -58.99 9.14 39.40
CA TYR A 491 -57.86 8.36 38.88
C TYR A 491 -56.65 8.39 39.82
N LEU A 492 -56.28 9.57 40.33
CA LEU A 492 -55.19 9.69 41.31
C LEU A 492 -55.51 8.96 42.62
N ASN A 493 -56.73 9.10 43.14
CA ASN A 493 -57.17 8.38 44.33
C ASN A 493 -57.11 6.84 44.15
N GLU A 494 -57.49 6.33 42.97
CA GLU A 494 -57.39 4.90 42.63
C GLU A 494 -55.93 4.41 42.63
N GLN A 495 -54.97 5.29 42.31
CA GLN A 495 -53.54 5.02 42.40
C GLN A 495 -52.95 5.31 43.80
N ASN A 496 -53.78 5.71 44.77
CA ASN A 496 -53.37 6.20 46.11
C ASN A 496 -52.44 7.43 46.06
N LEU A 497 -52.72 8.37 45.16
CA LEU A 497 -51.96 9.62 44.96
C LEU A 497 -52.87 10.85 45.05
N GLU A 498 -52.26 12.00 45.34
CA GLU A 498 -52.85 13.34 45.23
C GLU A 498 -52.11 14.17 44.15
N TYR A 499 -52.68 15.30 43.70
CA TYR A 499 -52.02 16.15 42.71
C TYR A 499 -50.64 16.66 43.14
N LYS A 500 -50.43 16.90 44.44
CA LYS A 500 -49.13 17.32 44.97
C LYS A 500 -48.05 16.26 44.77
N ASP A 501 -48.45 14.99 44.63
CA ASP A 501 -47.53 13.86 44.42
C ASP A 501 -47.10 13.74 42.96
N LEU A 502 -47.72 14.50 42.04
CA LEU A 502 -47.26 14.69 40.67
C LEU A 502 -46.16 15.75 40.58
N ASN A 503 -46.00 16.58 41.61
CA ASN A 503 -44.88 17.51 41.64
C ASN A 503 -43.58 16.73 41.84
N ASP A 504 -42.57 17.12 41.10
CA ASP A 504 -41.21 16.67 41.35
C ASP A 504 -40.24 17.86 41.37
N GLN A 505 -38.96 17.57 41.58
CA GLN A 505 -37.92 18.60 41.65
C GLN A 505 -37.76 19.40 40.35
N TYR A 506 -38.35 18.94 39.24
CA TYR A 506 -38.24 19.57 37.93
C TYR A 506 -39.51 20.30 37.50
N PHE A 507 -40.67 19.97 38.08
CA PHE A 507 -41.94 20.51 37.65
C PHE A 507 -43.01 20.52 38.76
N ASN A 508 -43.82 21.60 38.80
CA ASN A 508 -45.01 21.72 39.65
C ASN A 508 -46.25 21.73 38.76
N ILE A 509 -47.13 20.72 38.89
CA ILE A 509 -48.34 20.56 38.07
C ILE A 509 -49.42 21.60 38.38
N ILE A 510 -49.33 22.24 39.54
CA ILE A 510 -50.28 23.25 40.00
C ILE A 510 -49.99 24.62 39.35
N ASP A 511 -48.77 24.83 38.84
CA ASP A 511 -48.31 26.03 38.10
C ASP A 511 -48.31 25.80 36.58
#